data_AF-A0A3E5BIM8-F1
#
_entry.id   AF-A0A3E5BIM8-F1
#
_cell.length_a   1.000
_cell.length_b   1.000
_cell.length_c   1.000
_cell.angle_alpha   90.00
_cell.angle_beta   90.00
_cell.angle_gamma   90.00
#
_symmetry.space_group_name_H-M   'P 1'
#
loop_
_entity.id
_entity.type
_entity.pdbx_description
1 polymer ?
#
loop_
_entity_poly.entity_id
_entity_poly.type
_entity_poly.pdbx_seq_one_letter_code
_entity_poly.pdbx_strand_id
1 'polypeptide(L)'
;MKDEDKLKIEKKHAGGIYLSDLAQQYFPNSTSRSAVNQLHRWFLLNPQLTRRLQELYYRPRQRALTPLQYEAVIEFLGEPGC
;
A
#
# COMPACT_ATOMS: atom_id res chain seq x y z
N MET A 1 -4.46 17.42 -16.00
CA MET A 1 -4.26 17.79 -14.58
C MET A 1 -4.04 16.55 -13.70
N LYS A 2 -3.45 15.45 -14.23
CA LYS A 2 -3.11 14.23 -13.47
C LYS A 2 -1.60 13.90 -13.52
N ASP A 3 -0.85 14.65 -14.33
CA ASP A 3 0.54 14.33 -14.67
C ASP A 3 1.54 14.78 -13.60
N GLU A 4 1.23 15.85 -12.86
CA GLU A 4 2.10 16.36 -11.80
C GLU A 4 2.07 15.50 -10.53
N ASP A 5 0.91 14.96 -10.16
CA ASP A 5 0.78 14.06 -9.00
C ASP A 5 1.48 12.73 -9.27
N LYS A 6 1.36 12.22 -10.51
CA LYS A 6 2.07 11.02 -10.94
C LYS A 6 3.59 11.21 -10.88
N LEU A 7 4.10 12.37 -11.32
CA LEU A 7 5.53 12.70 -11.25
C LEU A 7 6.03 12.86 -9.81
N LYS A 8 5.19 13.35 -8.88
CA LYS A 8 5.52 13.42 -7.45
C LYS A 8 5.56 12.04 -6.80
N ILE A 9 4.62 11.16 -7.12
CA ILE A 9 4.57 9.77 -6.63
C ILE A 9 5.80 8.99 -7.14
N GLU A 10 6.13 9.10 -8.43
CA GLU A 10 7.31 8.45 -9.01
C GLU A 10 8.62 8.93 -8.36
N LYS A 11 8.73 10.22 -8.02
CA LYS A 11 9.90 10.75 -7.30
C LYS A 11 9.95 10.33 -5.82
N LYS A 12 8.81 10.17 -5.15
CA LYS A 12 8.72 9.76 -3.72
C LYS A 12 9.17 8.32 -3.50
N HIS A 13 9.10 7.48 -4.54
CA HIS A 13 9.33 6.04 -4.45
C HIS A 13 10.58 5.53 -5.18
N ALA A 14 11.55 6.42 -5.44
CA ALA A 14 12.82 6.05 -6.09
C ALA A 14 13.59 4.90 -5.38
N GLY A 15 13.31 4.64 -4.10
CA GLY A 15 13.88 3.54 -3.30
C GLY A 15 13.04 2.25 -3.21
N GLY A 16 11.91 2.16 -3.94
CA GLY A 16 10.93 1.07 -3.81
C GLY A 16 9.85 1.35 -2.76
N ILE A 17 8.63 0.85 -3.00
CA ILE A 17 7.48 1.07 -2.10
C ILE A 17 7.38 -0.10 -1.14
N TYR A 18 7.99 -0.02 0.04
CA TYR A 18 7.92 -1.14 0.99
C TYR A 18 6.58 -1.19 1.72
N LEU A 19 6.02 -2.40 1.80
CA LEU A 19 4.77 -2.67 2.51
C LEU A 19 4.89 -2.32 4.00
N SER A 20 6.07 -2.51 4.59
CA SER A 20 6.36 -2.13 5.98
C SER A 20 6.22 -0.65 6.23
N ASP A 21 6.68 0.17 5.28
CA ASP A 21 6.72 1.62 5.42
C ASP A 21 5.32 2.19 5.22
N LEU A 22 4.56 1.63 4.27
CA LEU A 22 3.14 1.94 4.11
C LEU A 22 2.33 1.54 5.36
N ALA A 23 2.54 0.33 5.87
CA ALA A 23 1.84 -0.13 7.06
C ALA A 23 2.14 0.74 8.28
N GLN A 24 3.38 1.19 8.44
CA GLN A 24 3.76 2.10 9.52
C GLN A 24 3.09 3.48 9.41
N GLN A 25 2.82 3.95 8.19
CA GLN A 25 2.06 5.20 8.02
C GLN A 25 0.59 5.05 8.45
N TYR A 26 -0.04 3.90 8.20
CA TYR A 26 -1.40 3.63 8.70
C TYR A 26 -1.45 3.37 10.22
N PHE A 27 -0.41 2.74 10.78
CA PHE A 27 -0.38 2.30 12.17
C PHE A 27 0.87 2.81 12.90
N PRO A 28 1.02 4.13 13.10
CA PRO A 28 2.27 4.74 13.58
C PRO A 28 2.67 4.30 15.00
N ASN A 29 1.72 3.85 15.81
CA ASN A 29 1.97 3.37 17.17
C ASN A 29 2.28 1.87 17.26
N SER A 30 2.29 1.16 16.12
CA SER A 30 2.53 -0.28 16.06
C SER A 30 3.99 -0.58 15.75
N THR A 31 4.49 -1.73 16.19
CA THR A 31 5.76 -2.26 15.67
C THR A 31 5.61 -2.59 14.18
N SER A 32 6.70 -2.55 13.41
CA SER A 32 6.66 -2.81 11.95
C SER A 32 5.95 -4.12 11.61
N ARG A 33 6.22 -5.19 12.37
CA ARG A 33 5.55 -6.49 12.19
C ARG A 33 4.06 -6.43 12.52
N SER A 34 3.66 -5.73 13.58
CA SER A 34 2.26 -5.58 13.95
C SER A 34 1.50 -4.75 12.91
N ALA A 35 2.11 -3.66 12.43
CA ALA A 35 1.54 -2.79 11.40
C ALA A 35 1.27 -3.57 10.11
N VAL A 36 2.26 -4.34 9.63
CA VAL A 36 2.09 -5.17 8.42
C VAL A 36 0.99 -6.23 8.61
N ASN A 37 0.93 -6.87 9.78
CA ASN A 37 -0.13 -7.83 10.07
C ASN A 37 -1.52 -7.17 10.08
N GLN A 38 -1.65 -5.96 10.62
CA GLN A 38 -2.90 -5.21 10.61
C GLN A 38 -3.29 -4.79 9.19
N LEU A 39 -2.34 -4.30 8.39
CA LEU A 39 -2.58 -3.96 6.99
C LEU A 39 -3.05 -5.18 6.18
N HIS A 40 -2.43 -6.35 6.39
CA HIS A 40 -2.90 -7.59 5.77
C HIS A 40 -4.31 -7.97 6.19
N ARG A 41 -4.69 -7.78 7.46
CA ARG A 41 -6.07 -7.99 7.90
C ARG A 41 -7.01 -7.05 7.17
N TRP A 42 -6.65 -5.79 6.99
CA TRP A 42 -7.45 -4.84 6.20
C TRP A 42 -7.59 -5.28 4.74
N PHE A 43 -6.55 -5.82 4.11
CA PHE A 43 -6.68 -6.38 2.76
C PHE A 43 -7.74 -7.49 2.73
N LEU A 44 -7.64 -8.45 3.66
CA LEU A 44 -8.57 -9.59 3.75
C LEU A 44 -10.01 -9.18 4.06
N LEU A 45 -10.20 -8.14 4.88
CA LEU A 45 -11.52 -7.59 5.22
C LEU A 45 -12.15 -6.78 4.08
N ASN A 46 -11.37 -6.42 3.05
CA ASN A 46 -11.84 -5.69 1.87
C ASN A 46 -11.75 -6.58 0.62
N PRO A 47 -12.80 -7.35 0.28
CA PRO A 47 -12.79 -8.30 -0.84
C PRO A 47 -12.48 -7.63 -2.19
N GLN A 48 -12.94 -6.39 -2.39
CA GLN A 48 -12.69 -5.65 -3.62
C GLN A 48 -11.21 -5.27 -3.77
N LEU A 49 -10.58 -4.79 -2.70
CA LEU A 49 -9.14 -4.52 -2.68
C LEU A 49 -8.34 -5.82 -2.90
N THR A 50 -8.71 -6.91 -2.22
CA THR A 50 -8.04 -8.20 -2.40
C THR A 50 -8.10 -8.66 -3.86
N ARG A 51 -9.27 -8.58 -4.50
CA ARG A 51 -9.42 -8.91 -5.93
C ARG A 51 -8.56 -8.00 -6.80
N ARG A 52 -8.56 -6.69 -6.54
CA ARG A 52 -7.76 -5.72 -7.30
C ARG A 52 -6.26 -6.01 -7.18
N LEU A 53 -5.78 -6.34 -5.98
CA LEU A 53 -4.40 -6.74 -5.76
C LEU A 53 -4.04 -8.05 -6.48
N GLN A 54 -4.97 -9.01 -6.55
CA GLN A 54 -4.80 -10.26 -7.32
C GLN A 54 -4.67 -9.98 -8.83
N GLU A 55 -5.51 -9.10 -9.39
CA GLU A 55 -5.42 -8.66 -10.79
C GLU A 55 -4.08 -7.96 -11.09
N LEU A 56 -3.51 -7.28 -10.09
CA LEU A 56 -2.20 -6.65 -10.16
C LEU A 56 -1.05 -7.60 -9.77
N TYR A 57 -1.29 -8.91 -9.76
CA TYR A 57 -0.32 -9.97 -9.47
C TYR A 57 0.39 -9.84 -8.11
N TYR A 58 -0.28 -9.28 -7.11
CA TYR A 58 0.24 -9.23 -5.75
C TYR A 58 0.43 -10.64 -5.20
N ARG A 59 1.64 -10.94 -4.71
CA ARG A 59 1.99 -12.27 -4.19
C ARG A 59 2.03 -12.30 -2.67
N PRO A 60 1.68 -13.44 -2.04
CA PRO A 60 1.93 -13.66 -0.62
C PRO A 60 3.41 -13.42 -0.29
N ARG A 61 3.69 -12.78 0.86
CA ARG A 61 5.03 -12.45 1.36
C ARG A 61 5.81 -11.42 0.53
N GLN A 62 5.17 -10.77 -0.45
CA GLN A 62 5.78 -9.68 -1.20
C GLN A 62 6.07 -8.49 -0.27
N ARG A 63 7.33 -8.04 -0.25
CA ARG A 63 7.81 -6.98 0.65
C ARG A 63 7.65 -5.57 0.08
N ALA A 64 7.72 -5.43 -1.23
CA ALA A 64 7.61 -4.16 -1.93
C ALA A 64 6.42 -4.19 -2.89
N LEU A 65 5.59 -3.15 -2.88
CA LEU A 65 4.48 -2.95 -3.78
C LEU A 65 4.98 -2.35 -5.10
N THR A 66 4.29 -2.68 -6.19
CA THR A 66 4.40 -1.88 -7.41
C THR A 66 3.62 -0.58 -7.24
N PRO A 67 3.90 0.47 -8.04
CA PRO A 67 3.12 1.71 -7.99
C PRO A 67 1.61 1.49 -8.14
N LEU A 68 1.20 0.62 -9.06
CA LEU A 68 -0.22 0.29 -9.25
C LEU A 68 -0.84 -0.42 -8.05
N GLN A 69 -0.07 -1.30 -7.38
CA GLN A 69 -0.54 -1.96 -6.16
C GLN A 69 -0.67 -0.97 -5.00
N TYR A 70 0.27 -0.02 -4.89
CA TYR A 70 0.19 1.07 -3.92
C TYR A 70 -1.05 1.94 -4.16
N GLU A 71 -1.26 2.40 -5.40
CA GLU A 71 -2.42 3.20 -5.77
C GLU A 71 -3.74 2.49 -5.43
N ALA A 72 -3.84 1.18 -5.71
CA ALA A 72 -5.00 0.39 -5.30
C ALA A 72 -5.18 0.35 -3.78
N VAL A 73 -4.11 0.28 -2.98
CA VAL A 73 -4.25 0.33 -1.53
C VAL A 73 -4.80 1.70 -1.08
N ILE A 74 -4.28 2.79 -1.63
CA ILE A 74 -4.74 4.15 -1.31
C ILE A 74 -6.19 4.38 -1.75
N GLU A 75 -6.57 3.90 -2.94
CA GLU A 75 -7.92 4.04 -3.49
C GLU A 75 -8.97 3.40 -2.57
N PHE A 76 -8.67 2.23 -2.01
CA PHE A 76 -9.62 1.46 -1.21
C PHE A 76 -9.53 1.74 0.31
N LEU A 77 -8.35 2.07 0.83
CA LEU A 77 -8.14 2.29 2.28
C LEU A 77 -7.97 3.77 2.66
N GLY A 78 -7.82 4.67 1.68
CA GLY A 78 -7.53 6.09 1.89
C GLY A 78 -6.04 6.38 2.08
N GLU A 79 -5.64 7.65 2.02
CA GLU A 79 -4.27 8.08 2.31
C GLU A 79 -3.94 7.88 3.80
N PRO A 80 -2.78 7.30 4.14
CA PRO A 80 -2.39 7.14 5.54
C PRO A 80 -2.02 8.49 6.18
N GLY A 81 -2.33 8.67 7.46
CA GLY A 81 -1.97 9.87 8.22
C GLY A 81 -3.05 10.96 8.29
N CYS A 82 -4.33 10.63 8.04
CA CYS A 82 -5.46 11.45 8.44
C CYS A 82 -5.70 11.42 9.96
#